data_AF-A0A920HWH2-F1
#
_entry.id   AF-A0A920HWH2-F1
#
_cell.length_a   1.000
_cell.length_b   1.000
_cell.length_c   1.000
_cell.angle_alpha   90.00
_cell.angle_beta   90.00
_cell.angle_gamma   90.00
#
_symmetry.space_group_name_H-M   'P 1'
#
loop_
_entity.id
_entity.type
_entity.pdbx_description
1 polymer ?
#
loop_
_entity_poly.entity_id
_entity_poly.type
_entity_poly.pdbx_seq_one_letter_code
_entity_poly.pdbx_strand_id
1 'polypeptide(L)'
;MQLKTTVGIGSTTFEISEFSIARPGHSFKVGDKFKPVGLVTAAHLSAPIQEFELEVTQIFQDKFSSWQFGEIDFIDSIGNLQDGSRTRFPLFFNGQLLSFEKDLNNARSQLIDLNAVLLIFINGVLQEPGSAYTFEGGTTFEFEEAPRTEAKVDIFFYKGQDGVDVDTADIQQTVKIGDEVRLFKHPVGFSTSQKAERTIKALLGAKLVETDIYTGAGIDEKNNKPVRWTKQKVDIILNGKKIDKSREILEPQVYPTSKIIGDFTTTSGEGNTNGIFVDDAEVFFYEKGDHLSASNP
;
A
#
# COMPACT_ATOMS: atom_id res chain seq x y z
N MET A 1 -14.52 -30.28 -47.15
CA MET A 1 -15.74 -31.00 -46.73
C MET A 1 -16.64 -31.08 -47.96
N GLN A 2 -16.93 -32.28 -48.46
CA GLN A 2 -17.71 -32.49 -49.68
C GLN A 2 -19.19 -32.65 -49.27
N LEU A 3 -20.06 -31.73 -49.66
CA LEU A 3 -21.50 -31.79 -49.39
C LEU A 3 -22.25 -31.62 -50.70
N LYS A 4 -22.85 -32.72 -51.19
CA LYS A 4 -23.81 -32.73 -52.29
C LYS A 4 -25.22 -32.72 -51.70
N THR A 5 -25.97 -31.65 -51.93
CA THR A 5 -27.42 -31.62 -51.71
C THR A 5 -28.10 -31.55 -53.07
N THR A 6 -28.55 -32.70 -53.57
CA THR A 6 -29.32 -32.79 -54.81
C THR A 6 -30.82 -32.73 -54.49
N VAL A 7 -31.55 -31.83 -55.13
CA VAL A 7 -33.02 -31.76 -55.05
C VAL A 7 -33.66 -31.80 -56.44
N GLY A 8 -34.45 -32.84 -56.71
CA GLY A 8 -35.40 -32.88 -57.84
C GLY A 8 -35.04 -33.74 -59.06
N ILE A 9 -36.08 -34.28 -59.72
CA ILE A 9 -36.02 -35.09 -60.95
C ILE A 9 -36.12 -34.15 -62.17
N GLY A 10 -35.14 -34.21 -63.05
CA GLY A 10 -35.29 -33.77 -64.46
C GLY A 10 -35.01 -32.30 -64.78
N SER A 11 -33.73 -31.94 -64.90
CA SER A 11 -33.19 -30.85 -65.77
C SER A 11 -33.32 -29.36 -65.38
N THR A 12 -33.90 -28.96 -64.24
CA THR A 12 -34.00 -27.52 -63.87
C THR A 12 -33.42 -27.15 -62.48
N THR A 13 -32.68 -28.05 -61.84
CA THR A 13 -32.10 -27.80 -60.51
C THR A 13 -30.74 -27.11 -60.60
N PHE A 14 -30.58 -26.02 -59.85
CA PHE A 14 -29.28 -25.41 -59.57
C PHE A 14 -28.79 -25.85 -58.19
N GLU A 15 -27.59 -26.41 -58.11
CA GLU A 15 -26.94 -26.80 -56.85
C GLU A 15 -25.76 -25.88 -56.54
N ILE A 16 -25.49 -25.66 -55.25
CA ILE A 16 -24.29 -24.97 -54.80
C ILE A 16 -23.17 -26.01 -54.78
N SER A 17 -22.28 -25.97 -55.77
CA SER A 17 -21.16 -26.90 -55.88
C SER A 17 -19.99 -26.53 -54.95
N GLU A 18 -19.76 -25.24 -54.73
CA GLU A 18 -18.64 -24.71 -53.96
C GLU A 18 -19.01 -23.43 -53.21
N PHE A 19 -18.40 -23.21 -52.05
CA PHE A 19 -18.48 -21.95 -51.30
C PHE A 19 -17.12 -21.62 -50.67
N SER A 20 -16.88 -20.34 -50.43
CA SER A 20 -15.69 -19.86 -49.73
C SER A 20 -16.08 -18.77 -48.73
N ILE A 21 -15.46 -18.81 -47.55
CA ILE A 21 -15.67 -17.82 -46.49
C ILE A 21 -14.50 -16.84 -46.54
N ALA A 22 -14.80 -15.58 -46.88
CA ALA A 22 -13.77 -14.55 -47.01
C ALA A 22 -13.17 -14.13 -45.65
N ARG A 23 -13.96 -14.17 -44.57
CA ARG A 23 -13.52 -13.83 -43.21
C ARG A 23 -14.23 -14.73 -42.19
N PRO A 24 -13.51 -15.48 -41.35
CA PRO A 24 -14.12 -16.13 -40.20
C PRO A 24 -14.62 -15.05 -39.22
N GLY A 25 -15.90 -15.11 -38.85
CA GLY A 25 -16.48 -14.20 -37.84
C GLY A 25 -16.10 -14.60 -36.41
N HIS A 26 -16.62 -13.88 -35.42
CA HIS A 26 -16.41 -14.13 -33.99
C HIS A 26 -17.76 -14.37 -33.28
N SER A 27 -17.70 -14.84 -32.03
CA SER A 27 -18.87 -15.07 -31.16
C SER A 27 -19.83 -16.21 -31.56
N PHE A 28 -19.37 -17.16 -32.37
CA PHE A 28 -20.13 -18.37 -32.67
C PHE A 28 -19.99 -19.41 -31.56
N LYS A 29 -21.01 -20.26 -31.43
CA LYS A 29 -20.98 -21.51 -30.68
C LYS A 29 -20.98 -22.69 -31.65
N VAL A 30 -20.39 -23.80 -31.24
CA VAL A 30 -20.46 -25.05 -32.01
C VAL A 30 -21.93 -25.48 -32.12
N GLY A 31 -22.39 -25.71 -33.34
CA GLY A 31 -23.78 -26.02 -33.66
C GLY A 31 -24.64 -24.81 -34.08
N ASP A 32 -24.11 -23.58 -34.03
CA ASP A 32 -24.81 -22.42 -34.58
C ASP A 32 -25.01 -22.58 -36.10
N LYS A 33 -26.21 -22.23 -36.58
CA LYS A 33 -26.57 -22.29 -38.01
C LYS A 33 -26.94 -20.92 -38.52
N PHE A 34 -26.43 -20.55 -39.68
CA PHE A 34 -26.75 -19.28 -40.31
C PHE A 34 -26.90 -19.43 -41.82
N LYS A 35 -27.74 -18.57 -42.41
CA LYS A 35 -28.01 -18.53 -43.84
C LYS A 35 -27.49 -17.24 -44.46
N PRO A 36 -26.93 -17.29 -45.68
CA PRO A 36 -26.56 -16.08 -46.40
C PRO A 36 -27.81 -15.29 -46.79
N VAL A 37 -27.74 -13.97 -46.68
CA VAL A 37 -28.81 -13.06 -47.11
C VAL A 37 -28.59 -12.69 -48.57
N GLY A 38 -29.65 -12.71 -49.38
CA GLY A 38 -29.60 -12.26 -50.78
C GLY A 38 -29.18 -13.33 -51.79
N LEU A 39 -29.34 -14.61 -51.47
CA LEU A 39 -29.17 -15.68 -52.46
C LEU A 39 -30.27 -15.57 -53.53
N VAL A 40 -29.87 -15.36 -54.78
CA VAL A 40 -30.80 -15.25 -55.91
C VAL A 40 -31.28 -16.64 -56.34
N THR A 41 -32.60 -16.84 -56.39
CA THR A 41 -33.21 -18.07 -56.94
C THR A 41 -33.52 -17.89 -58.42
N ALA A 42 -33.75 -19.01 -59.12
CA ALA A 42 -34.20 -18.96 -60.51
C ALA A 42 -35.54 -18.21 -60.63
N ALA A 43 -35.73 -17.47 -61.73
CA ALA A 43 -36.86 -16.53 -61.92
C ALA A 43 -38.27 -17.15 -61.79
N HIS A 44 -38.39 -18.47 -61.93
CA HIS A 44 -39.65 -19.22 -61.83
C HIS A 44 -39.86 -19.87 -60.44
N LEU A 45 -38.96 -19.63 -59.48
CA LEU A 45 -38.98 -20.25 -58.17
C LEU A 45 -39.12 -19.17 -57.07
N SER A 46 -40.29 -19.10 -56.45
CA SER A 46 -40.60 -18.11 -55.40
C SER A 46 -39.84 -18.34 -54.09
N ALA A 47 -39.38 -19.57 -53.82
CA ALA A 47 -38.57 -19.94 -52.66
C ALA A 47 -37.72 -21.20 -52.97
N PRO A 48 -36.52 -21.34 -52.38
CA PRO A 48 -35.67 -22.51 -52.58
C PRO A 48 -36.29 -23.79 -51.99
N ILE A 49 -36.11 -24.94 -52.66
CA ILE A 49 -36.61 -26.26 -52.21
C ILE A 49 -35.89 -26.71 -50.92
N GLN A 50 -34.62 -26.32 -50.77
CA GLN A 50 -33.83 -26.49 -49.54
C GLN A 50 -33.02 -25.21 -49.31
N GLU A 51 -33.11 -24.64 -48.12
CA GLU A 51 -32.30 -23.46 -47.76
C GLU A 51 -30.83 -23.86 -47.58
N PHE A 52 -29.92 -23.02 -48.06
CA PHE A 52 -28.49 -23.19 -47.82
C PHE A 52 -28.15 -22.68 -46.42
N GLU A 53 -27.72 -23.59 -45.55
CA GLU A 53 -27.33 -23.30 -44.17
C GLU A 53 -25.85 -23.65 -43.95
N LEU A 54 -25.14 -22.79 -43.23
CA LEU A 54 -23.79 -23.03 -42.74
C LEU A 54 -23.84 -23.32 -41.24
N GLU A 55 -23.33 -24.48 -40.86
CA GLU A 55 -23.23 -24.91 -39.47
C GLU A 55 -21.79 -24.73 -38.95
N VAL A 56 -21.66 -24.14 -37.77
CA VAL A 56 -20.39 -23.97 -37.07
C VAL A 56 -19.98 -25.29 -36.46
N THR A 57 -19.08 -26.01 -37.13
CA THR A 57 -18.60 -27.33 -36.67
C THR A 57 -17.48 -27.23 -35.63
N GLN A 58 -16.67 -26.17 -35.69
CA GLN A 58 -15.52 -25.98 -34.80
C GLN A 58 -15.33 -24.48 -34.52
N ILE A 59 -14.93 -24.16 -33.29
CA ILE A 59 -14.51 -22.81 -32.88
C ILE A 59 -13.06 -22.87 -32.39
N PHE A 60 -12.30 -21.82 -32.68
CA PHE A 60 -10.97 -21.63 -32.12
C PHE A 60 -11.04 -20.58 -31.01
N GLN A 61 -10.59 -20.95 -29.81
CA GLN A 61 -10.44 -20.05 -28.68
C GLN A 61 -8.98 -20.06 -28.25
N ASP A 62 -8.35 -18.88 -28.26
CA ASP A 62 -7.02 -18.72 -27.66
C ASP A 62 -7.16 -18.46 -26.15
N LYS A 63 -6.33 -19.10 -25.34
CA LYS A 63 -6.24 -18.84 -23.90
C LYS A 63 -4.94 -18.09 -23.66
N PHE A 64 -5.04 -16.85 -23.21
CA PHE A 64 -3.91 -16.14 -22.66
C PHE A 64 -4.02 -16.08 -21.14
N SER A 65 -2.88 -16.14 -20.47
CA SER A 65 -2.74 -15.86 -19.05
C SER A 65 -1.87 -14.62 -18.89
N SER A 66 -2.23 -13.72 -17.98
CA SER A 66 -1.42 -12.58 -17.60
C SER A 66 -1.19 -12.62 -16.09
N TRP A 67 -0.01 -12.19 -15.66
CA TRP A 67 0.34 -12.02 -14.26
C TRP A 67 0.46 -10.52 -14.00
N GLN A 68 -0.37 -9.99 -13.10
CA GLN A 68 -0.21 -8.65 -12.56
C GLN A 68 0.45 -8.80 -11.20
N PHE A 69 1.72 -8.39 -11.10
CA PHE A 69 2.47 -8.51 -9.86
C PHE A 69 2.37 -7.27 -8.98
N GLY A 70 1.62 -6.23 -9.36
CA GLY A 70 1.42 -5.00 -8.59
C GLY A 70 2.22 -3.80 -9.11
N GLU A 71 2.34 -2.76 -8.29
CA GLU A 71 3.05 -1.53 -8.61
C GLU A 71 4.41 -1.47 -7.92
N ILE A 72 5.37 -0.85 -8.60
CA ILE A 72 6.72 -0.62 -8.11
C ILE A 72 7.02 0.87 -8.21
N ASP A 73 7.49 1.46 -7.12
CA ASP A 73 7.95 2.84 -7.08
C ASP A 73 9.49 2.88 -7.15
N PHE A 74 10.02 3.87 -7.88
CA PHE A 74 11.45 4.09 -7.98
C PHE A 74 11.91 5.04 -6.86
N ILE A 75 12.86 4.58 -6.06
CA ILE A 75 13.44 5.34 -4.96
C ILE A 75 14.52 6.28 -5.50
N ASP A 76 14.62 7.46 -4.91
CA ASP A 76 15.60 8.48 -5.29
C ASP A 76 17.03 7.95 -5.16
N SER A 77 17.92 8.45 -6.01
CA SER A 77 19.32 8.00 -6.05
C SER A 77 20.06 8.31 -4.75
N ILE A 78 20.77 7.30 -4.24
CA ILE A 78 21.64 7.43 -3.07
C ILE A 78 23.07 7.88 -3.42
N GLY A 79 23.36 8.19 -4.69
CA GLY A 79 24.72 8.44 -5.19
C GLY A 79 25.49 9.50 -4.39
N ASN A 80 24.82 10.56 -3.95
CA ASN A 80 25.44 11.64 -3.17
C ASN A 80 25.93 11.21 -1.79
N LEU A 81 25.46 10.06 -1.29
CA LEU A 81 25.81 9.50 0.02
C LEU A 81 26.85 8.37 -0.08
N GLN A 82 27.21 7.94 -1.29
CA GLN A 82 28.18 6.87 -1.51
C GLN A 82 29.59 7.41 -1.33
N ASP A 83 30.32 6.88 -0.34
CA ASP A 83 31.71 7.23 -0.03
C ASP A 83 32.66 6.01 -0.07
N GLY A 84 32.15 4.84 -0.47
CA GLY A 84 32.90 3.58 -0.49
C GLY A 84 33.08 2.90 0.87
N SER A 85 32.60 3.51 1.97
CA SER A 85 32.64 2.92 3.31
C SER A 85 31.27 2.84 4.00
N ARG A 86 30.31 3.66 3.58
CA ARG A 86 28.97 3.74 4.14
C ARG A 86 28.13 2.56 3.66
N THR A 87 27.54 1.84 4.61
CA THR A 87 26.65 0.70 4.34
C THR A 87 25.18 1.08 4.47
N ARG A 88 24.84 2.07 5.31
CA ARG A 88 23.46 2.41 5.64
C ARG A 88 22.95 3.64 4.89
N PHE A 89 21.85 3.49 4.16
CA PHE A 89 21.29 4.54 3.30
C PHE A 89 19.81 4.82 3.62
N PRO A 90 19.38 6.10 3.56
CA PRO A 90 17.99 6.49 3.70
C PRO A 90 17.19 6.20 2.41
N LEU A 91 15.89 5.97 2.58
CA LEU A 91 14.93 5.79 1.50
C LEU A 91 14.18 7.11 1.25
N PHE A 92 14.50 7.77 0.15
CA PHE A 92 13.80 8.97 -0.31
C PHE A 92 12.94 8.66 -1.53
N PHE A 93 11.73 9.19 -1.56
CA PHE A 93 10.85 9.12 -2.71
C PHE A 93 10.33 10.52 -3.01
N ASN A 94 10.62 11.04 -4.20
CA ASN A 94 10.27 12.42 -4.59
C ASN A 94 10.75 13.47 -3.57
N GLY A 95 11.92 13.27 -2.98
CA GLY A 95 12.53 14.14 -1.98
C GLY A 95 11.97 14.02 -0.56
N GLN A 96 11.00 13.14 -0.32
CA GLN A 96 10.45 12.87 1.02
C GLN A 96 10.96 11.55 1.58
N LEU A 97 11.25 11.54 2.89
CA LEU A 97 11.73 10.34 3.57
C LEU A 97 10.56 9.35 3.73
N LEU A 98 10.70 8.17 3.15
CA LEU A 98 9.67 7.15 3.15
C LEU A 98 9.92 6.16 4.30
N SER A 99 8.86 5.77 5.01
CA SER A 99 8.93 4.83 6.12
C SER A 99 7.97 3.68 5.94
N PHE A 100 8.44 2.46 6.15
CA PHE A 100 7.62 1.25 6.06
C PHE A 100 7.66 0.44 7.34
N GLU A 101 6.52 0.12 7.90
CA GLU A 101 6.43 -0.70 9.10
C GLU A 101 5.41 -1.81 8.92
N LYS A 102 5.65 -2.94 9.60
CA LYS A 102 4.67 -4.01 9.68
C LYS A 102 3.63 -3.61 10.71
N ASP A 103 2.37 -3.90 10.41
CA ASP A 103 1.31 -3.82 11.41
C ASP A 103 1.37 -5.05 12.33
N LEU A 104 1.76 -4.82 13.59
CA LEU A 104 1.85 -5.85 14.62
C LEU A 104 0.48 -6.37 15.09
N ASN A 105 -0.61 -5.68 14.76
CA ASN A 105 -1.97 -6.15 15.09
C ASN A 105 -2.58 -7.03 13.99
N ASN A 106 -2.00 -7.00 12.79
CA ASN A 106 -2.47 -7.77 11.65
C ASN A 106 -1.59 -9.00 11.39
N ALA A 107 -2.14 -10.20 11.63
CA ALA A 107 -1.43 -11.46 11.44
C ALA A 107 -0.90 -11.67 10.01
N ARG A 108 -1.54 -11.09 8.98
CA ARG A 108 -1.04 -11.17 7.60
C ARG A 108 0.12 -10.21 7.36
N SER A 109 0.06 -8.99 7.92
CA SER A 109 1.14 -8.01 7.79
C SER A 109 2.44 -8.49 8.44
N GLN A 110 2.34 -9.21 9.56
CA GLN A 110 3.49 -9.80 10.24
C GLN A 110 4.26 -10.82 9.38
N LEU A 111 3.56 -11.52 8.47
CA LEU A 111 4.14 -12.53 7.58
C LEU A 111 4.91 -11.91 6.38
N ILE A 112 4.78 -10.62 6.14
CA ILE A 112 5.49 -9.93 5.05
C ILE A 112 6.99 -9.97 5.35
N ASP A 113 7.83 -10.44 4.41
CA ASP A 113 9.27 -10.26 4.52
C ASP A 113 9.66 -8.92 3.91
N LEU A 114 10.07 -7.97 4.75
CA LEU A 114 10.44 -6.62 4.31
C LEU A 114 11.67 -6.61 3.41
N ASN A 115 12.60 -7.57 3.56
CA ASN A 115 13.78 -7.64 2.71
C ASN A 115 13.39 -7.83 1.24
N ALA A 116 12.39 -8.66 0.98
CA ALA A 116 11.91 -8.97 -0.36
C ALA A 116 11.10 -7.84 -1.02
N VAL A 117 10.72 -6.81 -0.27
CA VAL A 117 9.94 -5.67 -0.77
C VAL A 117 10.83 -4.65 -1.48
N LEU A 118 12.09 -4.54 -1.06
CA LEU A 118 13.08 -3.74 -1.78
C LEU A 118 13.74 -4.58 -2.85
N LEU A 119 13.93 -3.99 -4.03
CA LEU A 119 14.61 -4.54 -5.18
C LEU A 119 15.76 -3.61 -5.52
N ILE A 120 16.99 -4.04 -5.24
CA ILE A 120 18.19 -3.20 -5.42
C ILE A 120 19.05 -3.75 -6.55
N PHE A 121 19.44 -2.89 -7.49
CA PHE A 121 20.36 -3.20 -8.56
C PHE A 121 21.63 -2.38 -8.42
N ILE A 122 22.79 -3.05 -8.52
CA ILE A 122 24.09 -2.39 -8.57
C ILE A 122 24.67 -2.62 -9.96
N ASN A 123 24.87 -1.53 -10.73
CA ASN A 123 25.32 -1.56 -12.13
C ASN A 123 24.47 -2.49 -13.01
N GLY A 124 23.16 -2.55 -12.75
CA GLY A 124 22.20 -3.40 -13.48
C GLY A 124 22.14 -4.87 -13.00
N VAL A 125 22.91 -5.25 -11.98
CA VAL A 125 22.86 -6.60 -11.38
C VAL A 125 21.96 -6.57 -10.15
N LEU A 126 20.92 -7.41 -10.16
CA LEU A 126 20.01 -7.58 -9.01
C LEU A 126 20.79 -8.13 -7.81
N GLN A 127 20.62 -7.48 -6.67
CA GLN A 127 21.22 -7.89 -5.40
C GLN A 127 20.27 -8.81 -4.63
N GLU A 128 20.83 -9.78 -3.91
CA GLU A 128 20.06 -10.73 -3.12
C GLU A 128 19.69 -10.14 -1.74
N PRO A 129 18.40 -10.00 -1.42
CA PRO A 129 17.97 -9.55 -0.09
C PRO A 129 18.43 -10.54 1.00
N GLY A 130 18.84 -10.02 2.15
CA GLY A 130 19.38 -10.80 3.28
C GLY A 130 20.83 -11.26 3.15
N SER A 131 21.43 -11.13 1.95
CA SER A 131 22.82 -11.52 1.65
C SER A 131 23.67 -10.33 1.19
N ALA A 132 23.12 -9.49 0.31
CA ALA A 132 23.79 -8.27 -0.15
C ALA A 132 23.32 -7.02 0.61
N TYR A 133 22.09 -7.02 1.10
CA TYR A 133 21.51 -5.94 1.91
C TYR A 133 20.42 -6.46 2.84
N THR A 134 20.14 -5.71 3.89
CA THR A 134 19.08 -5.98 4.86
C THR A 134 18.15 -4.77 4.99
N PHE A 135 16.86 -5.06 5.13
CA PHE A 135 15.82 -4.08 5.38
C PHE A 135 14.79 -4.63 6.36
N GLU A 136 14.89 -4.18 7.61
CA GLU A 136 13.98 -4.54 8.70
C GLU A 136 12.82 -3.53 8.86
N GLY A 137 12.64 -2.65 7.88
CA GLY A 137 11.63 -1.58 7.93
C GLY A 137 12.12 -0.27 8.54
N GLY A 138 11.26 0.73 8.49
CA GLY A 138 11.53 2.12 8.79
C GLY A 138 11.98 2.87 7.54
N THR A 139 12.94 3.77 7.72
CA THR A 139 13.35 4.74 6.71
C THR A 139 14.72 4.49 6.08
N THR A 140 15.41 3.42 6.48
CA THR A 140 16.77 3.12 6.05
C THR A 140 16.93 1.64 5.79
N PHE A 141 17.78 1.30 4.82
CA PHE A 141 18.26 -0.05 4.58
C PHE A 141 19.80 -0.07 4.71
N GLU A 142 20.37 -1.26 4.83
CA GLU A 142 21.81 -1.45 5.03
C GLU A 142 22.37 -2.47 4.04
N PHE A 143 23.48 -2.15 3.37
CA PHE A 143 24.24 -3.12 2.59
C PHE A 143 25.19 -3.91 3.49
N GLU A 144 25.39 -5.19 3.18
CA GLU A 144 26.43 -6.00 3.82
C GLU A 144 27.84 -5.54 3.39
N GLU A 145 27.99 -5.09 2.14
CA GLU A 145 29.21 -4.49 1.63
C GLU A 145 28.93 -3.08 1.08
N ALA A 146 29.75 -2.10 1.49
CA ALA A 146 29.58 -0.72 1.04
C ALA A 146 29.70 -0.61 -0.49
N PRO A 147 28.74 0.02 -1.18
CA PRO A 147 28.85 0.23 -2.62
C PRO A 147 29.99 1.20 -2.93
N ARG A 148 30.65 0.99 -4.07
CA ARG A 148 31.69 1.90 -4.55
C ARG A 148 31.09 3.27 -4.88
N THR A 149 31.91 4.31 -4.76
CA THR A 149 31.55 5.72 -5.04
C THR A 149 31.00 5.96 -6.44
N GLU A 150 31.44 5.16 -7.41
CA GLU A 150 31.06 5.26 -8.82
C GLU A 150 29.96 4.26 -9.22
N ALA A 151 29.50 3.40 -8.30
CA ALA A 151 28.53 2.37 -8.61
C ALA A 151 27.13 2.97 -8.78
N LYS A 152 26.49 2.66 -9.92
CA LYS A 152 25.09 3.04 -10.13
C LYS A 152 24.19 2.12 -9.32
N VAL A 153 23.53 2.68 -8.31
CA VAL A 153 22.57 1.94 -7.48
C VAL A 153 21.16 2.41 -7.82
N ASP A 154 20.37 1.48 -8.37
CA ASP A 154 18.96 1.69 -8.68
C ASP A 154 18.14 0.92 -7.63
N ILE A 155 17.21 1.60 -6.97
CA ILE A 155 16.41 1.02 -5.87
C ILE A 155 14.94 1.13 -6.26
N PHE A 156 14.25 0.01 -6.15
CA PHE A 156 12.83 -0.10 -6.42
C PHE A 156 12.13 -0.63 -5.18
N PHE A 157 10.94 -0.12 -4.92
CA PHE A 157 10.10 -0.54 -3.81
C PHE A 157 8.81 -1.14 -4.35
N TYR A 158 8.52 -2.37 -3.95
CA TYR A 158 7.27 -3.04 -4.30
C TYR A 158 6.16 -2.65 -3.33
N LYS A 159 5.14 -1.91 -3.80
CA LYS A 159 4.02 -1.50 -2.94
C LYS A 159 2.80 -2.41 -3.04
N GLY A 160 2.69 -3.23 -4.08
CA GLY A 160 1.46 -3.97 -4.36
C GLY A 160 0.41 -3.09 -5.05
N GLN A 161 -0.86 -3.19 -4.68
CA GLN A 161 -1.91 -2.31 -5.21
C GLN A 161 -2.22 -1.16 -4.24
N ASP A 162 -2.06 0.07 -4.72
CA ASP A 162 -2.36 1.28 -3.93
C ASP A 162 -3.84 1.31 -3.49
N GLY A 163 -4.09 1.65 -2.22
CA GLY A 163 -5.41 1.69 -1.61
C GLY A 163 -6.07 0.33 -1.32
N VAL A 164 -5.40 -0.79 -1.62
CA VAL A 164 -5.87 -2.14 -1.27
C VAL A 164 -4.89 -2.85 -0.36
N ASP A 165 -3.61 -2.88 -0.74
CA ASP A 165 -2.54 -3.57 -0.01
C ASP A 165 -1.71 -2.65 0.89
N VAL A 166 -1.79 -1.33 0.65
CA VAL A 166 -1.07 -0.29 1.41
C VAL A 166 -2.08 0.66 2.02
N ASP A 167 -1.95 0.86 3.33
CA ASP A 167 -2.69 1.86 4.07
C ASP A 167 -1.72 2.86 4.70
N THR A 168 -2.09 4.14 4.70
CA THR A 168 -1.29 5.18 5.37
C THR A 168 -1.83 5.34 6.78
N ALA A 169 -1.10 4.80 7.76
CA ALA A 169 -1.46 4.91 9.16
C ALA A 169 -0.72 6.08 9.82
N ASP A 170 -1.45 6.91 10.56
CA ASP A 170 -0.85 7.77 11.56
C ASP A 170 -0.63 6.94 12.84
N ILE A 171 0.61 6.86 13.27
CA ILE A 171 1.03 6.03 14.40
C ILE A 171 1.26 6.92 15.60
N GLN A 172 0.70 6.53 16.74
CA GLN A 172 0.89 7.29 17.98
C GLN A 172 2.38 7.35 18.33
N GLN A 173 2.93 8.57 18.32
CA GLN A 173 4.36 8.80 18.49
C GLN A 173 4.79 8.50 19.93
N THR A 174 5.75 7.59 20.10
CA THR A 174 6.30 7.26 21.43
C THR A 174 7.23 8.35 21.96
N VAL A 175 7.88 9.08 21.05
CA VAL A 175 8.87 10.14 21.30
C VAL A 175 8.34 11.45 20.72
N LYS A 176 8.55 12.57 21.44
CA LYS A 176 8.13 13.91 21.03
C LYS A 176 9.34 14.85 20.94
N ILE A 177 9.22 15.92 20.14
CA ILE A 177 10.14 17.07 20.22
C ILE A 177 10.20 17.57 21.67
N GLY A 178 11.41 17.82 22.15
CA GLY A 178 11.68 18.19 23.54
C GLY A 178 12.05 17.01 24.46
N ASP A 179 11.98 15.78 23.97
CA ASP A 179 12.50 14.62 24.69
C ASP A 179 14.02 14.57 24.69
N GLU A 180 14.56 14.02 25.76
CA GLU A 180 16.00 13.82 25.90
C GLU A 180 16.36 12.40 25.50
N VAL A 181 17.36 12.26 24.63
CA VAL A 181 17.83 10.96 24.15
C VAL A 181 19.30 10.75 24.52
N ARG A 182 19.65 9.51 24.90
CA ARG A 182 21.03 9.11 25.19
C ARG A 182 21.34 7.72 24.66
N LEU A 183 22.45 7.61 23.95
CA LEU A 183 23.01 6.34 23.50
C LEU A 183 23.94 5.75 24.55
N PHE A 184 23.76 4.47 24.87
CA PHE A 184 24.63 3.72 25.77
C PHE A 184 25.56 2.80 24.99
N LYS A 185 26.64 2.36 25.63
CA LYS A 185 27.47 1.28 25.10
C LYS A 185 26.61 0.02 24.94
N HIS A 186 26.85 -0.70 23.86
CA HIS A 186 26.26 -2.01 23.65
C HIS A 186 26.77 -3.00 24.72
N PRO A 187 25.93 -3.94 25.20
CA PRO A 187 26.33 -4.89 26.26
C PRO A 187 27.48 -5.81 25.82
N VAL A 188 27.59 -6.08 24.52
CA VAL A 188 28.65 -6.87 23.91
C VAL A 188 29.53 -6.00 23.00
N GLY A 189 30.81 -6.36 22.85
CA GLY A 189 31.77 -5.64 22.01
C GLY A 189 32.37 -4.37 22.63
N PHE A 190 33.07 -3.59 21.79
CA PHE A 190 33.78 -2.38 22.17
C PHE A 190 33.07 -1.13 21.64
N SER A 191 32.12 -0.60 22.41
CA SER A 191 31.49 0.69 22.11
C SER A 191 31.46 1.59 23.34
N THR A 192 31.27 2.90 23.12
CA THR A 192 31.32 3.92 24.18
C THR A 192 29.95 4.55 24.40
N SER A 193 29.52 4.72 25.65
CA SER A 193 28.30 5.47 25.98
C SER A 193 28.47 6.96 25.72
N GLN A 194 27.39 7.63 25.35
CA GLN A 194 27.35 9.09 25.40
C GLN A 194 27.45 9.59 26.85
N LYS A 195 28.10 10.73 27.03
CA LYS A 195 28.32 11.37 28.34
C LYS A 195 27.14 12.22 28.78
N ALA A 196 26.41 12.81 27.83
CA ALA A 196 25.28 13.69 28.06
C ALA A 196 24.06 13.25 27.23
N GLU A 197 22.89 13.66 27.70
CA GLU A 197 21.63 13.59 26.96
C GLU A 197 21.58 14.69 25.90
N ARG A 198 20.80 14.47 24.84
CA ARG A 198 20.56 15.44 23.78
C ARG A 198 19.07 15.67 23.64
N THR A 199 18.65 16.92 23.52
CA THR A 199 17.24 17.24 23.28
C THR A 199 16.90 16.98 21.82
N ILE A 200 15.76 16.35 21.58
CA ILE A 200 15.20 16.16 20.24
C ILE A 200 14.62 17.48 19.77
N LYS A 201 15.12 17.95 18.63
CA LYS A 201 14.72 19.20 17.98
C LYS A 201 13.64 19.00 16.94
N ALA A 202 13.74 17.91 16.19
CA ALA A 202 12.78 17.57 15.14
C ALA A 202 12.69 16.05 14.98
N LEU A 203 11.52 15.60 14.55
CA LEU A 203 11.27 14.23 14.09
C LEU A 203 11.27 14.29 12.56
N LEU A 204 12.33 13.79 11.93
CA LEU A 204 12.49 13.87 10.46
C LEU A 204 11.86 12.65 9.76
N GLY A 205 11.57 11.59 10.50
CA GLY A 205 10.81 10.41 10.05
C GLY A 205 10.62 9.42 11.21
N ALA A 206 9.98 8.29 10.95
CA ALA A 206 9.62 7.32 12.00
C ALA A 206 10.83 6.84 12.82
N LYS A 207 11.97 6.59 12.16
CA LYS A 207 13.23 6.16 12.80
C LYS A 207 14.36 7.19 12.71
N LEU A 208 14.05 8.46 12.41
CA LEU A 208 15.04 9.51 12.26
C LEU A 208 14.68 10.75 13.09
N VAL A 209 15.54 11.08 14.04
CA VAL A 209 15.38 12.26 14.91
C VAL A 209 16.60 13.16 14.81
N GLU A 210 16.35 14.47 14.81
CA GLU A 210 17.37 15.49 14.92
C GLU A 210 17.52 15.91 16.37
N THR A 211 18.75 16.03 16.85
CA THR A 211 19.03 16.44 18.24
C THR A 211 19.93 17.67 18.29
N ASP A 212 20.13 18.21 19.48
CA ASP A 212 21.21 19.16 19.75
C ASP A 212 22.59 18.62 19.31
N ILE A 213 23.48 19.57 19.01
CA ILE A 213 24.87 19.29 18.65
C ILE A 213 25.54 18.59 19.83
N TYR A 214 26.21 17.49 19.55
CA TYR A 214 26.91 16.70 20.54
C TYR A 214 28.37 16.49 20.14
N THR A 215 29.28 16.94 20.99
CA THR A 215 30.74 16.89 20.77
C THR A 215 31.45 15.88 21.66
N GLY A 216 30.70 15.11 22.46
CA GLY A 216 31.24 14.09 23.35
C GLY A 216 31.58 12.78 22.63
N ALA A 217 32.17 11.86 23.38
CA ALA A 217 32.41 10.49 22.90
C ALA A 217 31.12 9.68 22.77
N GLY A 218 31.15 8.58 22.01
CA GLY A 218 30.02 7.66 21.91
C GLY A 218 29.04 7.93 20.76
N ILE A 219 29.41 8.77 19.79
CA ILE A 219 28.83 8.69 18.44
C ILE A 219 29.45 7.50 17.74
N ASP A 220 28.61 6.69 17.12
CA ASP A 220 29.01 5.50 16.37
C ASP A 220 27.97 5.27 15.28
N GLU A 221 28.42 5.16 14.03
CA GLU A 221 27.55 4.96 12.86
C GLU A 221 27.46 3.48 12.45
N LYS A 222 28.35 2.63 12.98
CA LYS A 222 28.48 1.22 12.56
C LYS A 222 27.83 0.27 13.54
N ASN A 223 27.95 0.52 14.84
CA ASN A 223 27.46 -0.42 15.84
C ASN A 223 26.06 -0.04 16.35
N ASN A 224 25.15 -1.02 16.33
CA ASN A 224 23.83 -0.87 16.95
C ASN A 224 23.96 -0.72 18.48
N LYS A 225 23.40 0.37 18.99
CA LYS A 225 23.55 0.75 20.39
C LYS A 225 22.20 0.98 21.05
N PRO A 226 22.02 0.52 22.30
CA PRO A 226 20.79 0.77 23.03
C PRO A 226 20.63 2.27 23.26
N VAL A 227 19.41 2.73 23.05
CA VAL A 227 19.00 4.11 23.26
C VAL A 227 18.00 4.18 24.41
N ARG A 228 18.14 5.21 25.24
CA ARG A 228 17.11 5.61 26.20
C ARG A 228 16.59 6.97 25.78
N TRP A 229 15.27 7.14 25.87
CA TRP A 229 14.65 8.45 25.84
C TRP A 229 13.98 8.73 27.18
N THR A 230 14.01 9.99 27.59
CA THR A 230 13.34 10.51 28.77
C THR A 230 12.27 11.48 28.30
N LYS A 231 11.01 11.22 28.70
CA LYS A 231 9.89 12.11 28.39
C LYS A 231 10.10 13.47 29.04
N GLN A 232 9.91 14.54 28.29
CA GLN A 232 9.87 15.92 28.78
C GLN A 232 8.95 16.04 30.02
N LYS A 233 9.45 16.64 31.10
CA LYS A 233 8.70 16.80 32.37
C LYS A 233 8.13 18.20 32.59
N VAL A 234 8.69 19.20 31.92
CA VAL A 234 8.34 20.62 32.03
C VAL A 234 8.33 21.23 30.65
N ASP A 235 7.50 22.24 30.42
CA ASP A 235 7.49 22.96 29.15
C ASP A 235 8.87 23.57 28.86
N ILE A 236 9.33 23.48 27.63
CA ILE A 236 10.62 24.01 27.20
C ILE A 236 10.43 25.02 26.07
N ILE A 237 11.40 25.90 25.89
CA ILE A 237 11.45 26.80 24.73
C ILE A 237 12.54 26.28 23.80
N LEU A 238 12.14 25.85 22.61
CA LEU A 238 13.03 25.33 21.58
C LEU A 238 12.87 26.18 20.31
N ASN A 239 13.98 26.73 19.81
CA ASN A 239 13.99 27.62 18.63
C ASN A 239 12.99 28.80 18.72
N GLY A 240 12.79 29.34 19.94
CA GLY A 240 11.85 30.44 20.19
C GLY A 240 10.38 30.04 20.28
N LYS A 241 10.05 28.75 20.09
CA LYS A 241 8.69 28.21 20.25
C LYS A 241 8.57 27.49 21.59
N LYS A 242 7.47 27.73 22.32
CA LYS A 242 7.12 26.96 23.51
C LYS A 242 6.66 25.56 23.08
N ILE A 243 7.31 24.53 23.61
CA ILE A 243 6.95 23.12 23.46
C ILE A 243 6.38 22.63 24.79
N ASP A 244 5.08 22.31 24.79
CA ASP A 244 4.37 21.80 25.97
C ASP A 244 4.79 20.36 26.27
N LYS A 245 4.86 20.01 27.55
CA LYS A 245 5.11 18.65 28.03
C LYS A 245 3.96 17.66 27.76
N SER A 246 2.77 18.15 27.42
CA SER A 246 1.56 17.36 27.18
C SER A 246 1.72 16.35 26.03
N ARG A 247 1.02 15.22 26.11
CA ARG A 247 1.02 14.16 25.09
C ARG A 247 -0.30 13.44 25.02
N GLU A 248 -0.63 13.02 23.80
CA GLU A 248 -1.75 12.14 23.50
C GLU A 248 -1.62 10.78 24.21
N ILE A 249 -0.41 10.18 24.26
CA ILE A 249 -0.20 8.90 24.96
C ILE A 249 -0.44 8.97 26.49
N LEU A 250 -0.51 10.18 27.04
CA LEU A 250 -0.81 10.40 28.46
C LEU A 250 -2.21 10.99 28.64
N GLU A 251 -3.05 10.95 27.61
CA GLU A 251 -4.45 11.37 27.74
C GLU A 251 -5.15 10.48 28.76
N PRO A 252 -5.85 11.10 29.74
CA PRO A 252 -6.60 10.35 30.71
C PRO A 252 -7.79 9.69 30.00
N GLN A 253 -8.02 8.42 30.30
CA GLN A 253 -9.27 7.77 29.90
C GLN A 253 -10.39 8.24 30.81
N VAL A 254 -11.29 9.06 30.27
CA VAL A 254 -12.45 9.59 31.01
C VAL A 254 -13.63 8.63 30.83
N TYR A 255 -14.17 8.14 31.94
CA TYR A 255 -15.39 7.34 31.97
C TYR A 255 -16.50 8.15 32.64
N PRO A 256 -17.19 9.04 31.90
CA PRO A 256 -18.27 9.81 32.47
C PRO A 256 -19.43 8.87 32.84
N THR A 257 -20.05 9.12 33.99
CA THR A 257 -21.23 8.41 34.46
C THR A 257 -22.31 9.40 34.84
N SER A 258 -23.55 9.11 34.48
CA SER A 258 -24.72 9.84 34.93
C SER A 258 -25.85 8.87 35.28
N LYS A 259 -26.86 9.34 36.01
CA LYS A 259 -28.01 8.54 36.39
C LYS A 259 -29.15 8.81 35.43
N ILE A 260 -29.77 7.75 34.92
CA ILE A 260 -30.98 7.84 34.11
C ILE A 260 -32.14 8.34 35.00
N ILE A 261 -32.84 9.39 34.55
CA ILE A 261 -33.98 10.01 35.26
C ILE A 261 -35.33 9.79 34.55
N GLY A 262 -35.33 9.09 33.42
CA GLY A 262 -36.53 8.73 32.67
C GLY A 262 -36.75 7.22 32.56
N ASP A 263 -37.93 6.84 32.09
CA ASP A 263 -38.24 5.44 31.80
C ASP A 263 -37.39 4.95 30.62
N PHE A 264 -36.71 3.83 30.81
CA PHE A 264 -35.89 3.19 29.80
C PHE A 264 -36.69 2.12 29.07
N THR A 265 -36.88 2.28 27.77
CA THR A 265 -37.59 1.32 26.91
C THR A 265 -36.66 0.74 25.85
N THR A 266 -37.11 -0.28 25.13
CA THR A 266 -36.36 -0.91 24.04
C THR A 266 -36.13 0.03 22.84
N THR A 267 -36.78 1.19 22.80
CA THR A 267 -36.63 2.21 21.75
C THR A 267 -35.88 3.45 22.22
N SER A 268 -35.43 3.50 23.48
CA SER A 268 -34.62 4.59 24.03
C SER A 268 -33.23 4.61 23.39
N GLY A 269 -32.76 5.79 22.97
CA GLY A 269 -31.49 6.00 22.27
C GLY A 269 -31.59 5.93 20.74
N GLU A 270 -32.78 5.65 20.18
CA GLU A 270 -32.99 5.59 18.73
C GLU A 270 -33.59 6.89 18.19
N GLY A 271 -32.78 7.65 17.43
CA GLY A 271 -33.22 8.88 16.76
C GLY A 271 -33.38 10.08 17.69
N ASN A 272 -33.94 11.17 17.16
CA ASN A 272 -34.00 12.47 17.85
C ASN A 272 -35.21 12.60 18.83
N THR A 273 -36.15 11.64 18.80
CA THR A 273 -37.40 11.69 19.58
C THR A 273 -37.39 10.79 20.81
N ASN A 274 -36.48 9.82 20.88
CA ASN A 274 -36.39 8.87 21.99
C ASN A 274 -35.06 9.03 22.74
N GLY A 275 -34.76 10.23 23.22
CA GLY A 275 -33.53 10.49 23.98
C GLY A 275 -33.47 9.71 25.30
N ILE A 276 -32.25 9.39 25.73
CA ILE A 276 -31.99 8.90 27.10
C ILE A 276 -31.83 10.14 27.99
N PHE A 277 -32.73 10.31 28.95
CA PHE A 277 -32.69 11.44 29.88
C PHE A 277 -31.87 11.07 31.11
N VAL A 278 -30.88 11.92 31.41
CA VAL A 278 -29.96 11.76 32.54
C VAL A 278 -30.03 12.97 33.46
N ASP A 279 -29.62 12.78 34.72
CA ASP A 279 -29.55 13.86 35.71
C ASP A 279 -28.54 14.95 35.34
N ASP A 280 -27.39 14.56 34.80
CA ASP A 280 -26.37 15.46 34.29
C ASP A 280 -25.76 14.89 32.99
N ALA A 281 -25.86 15.66 31.90
CA ALA A 281 -25.29 15.32 30.61
C ALA A 281 -23.96 16.05 30.33
N GLU A 282 -23.61 17.07 31.12
CA GLU A 282 -22.41 17.90 30.93
C GLU A 282 -21.13 17.06 31.03
N VAL A 283 -21.15 16.05 31.90
CA VAL A 283 -20.05 15.10 32.09
C VAL A 283 -19.64 14.36 30.81
N PHE A 284 -20.52 14.19 29.83
CA PHE A 284 -20.20 13.55 28.55
C PHE A 284 -19.59 14.51 27.53
N PHE A 285 -19.64 15.81 27.76
CA PHE A 285 -19.08 16.83 26.86
C PHE A 285 -17.67 17.27 27.27
N TYR A 286 -16.91 16.41 27.95
CA TYR A 286 -15.56 16.70 28.44
C TYR A 286 -14.53 17.04 27.34
N GLU A 287 -14.80 16.69 26.07
CA GLU A 287 -13.96 17.04 24.92
C GLU A 287 -14.35 18.37 24.25
N LYS A 288 -15.55 18.89 24.54
CA LYS A 288 -15.98 20.20 24.03
C LYS A 288 -15.44 21.27 24.98
N GLY A 289 -14.21 21.72 24.72
CA GLY A 289 -13.62 22.82 25.48
C GLY A 289 -14.49 24.09 25.48
N ASP A 290 -14.32 24.92 26.50
CA ASP A 290 -14.99 26.22 26.77
C ASP A 290 -14.77 27.31 25.68
N HIS A 291 -14.54 26.95 24.42
CA HIS A 291 -14.25 27.88 23.32
C HIS A 291 -15.37 28.01 22.29
N LEU A 292 -16.44 27.24 22.42
CA LEU A 292 -17.63 27.40 21.60
C LEU A 292 -18.81 27.56 22.54
N SER A 293 -19.32 28.79 22.63
CA SER A 293 -20.63 29.08 23.19
C SER A 293 -21.68 28.37 22.35
N ALA A 294 -21.88 27.08 22.60
CA ALA A 294 -23.01 26.35 22.11
C ALA A 294 -24.19 26.77 22.99
N SER A 295 -25.00 27.67 22.48
CA SER A 295 -26.39 27.79 22.90
C SER A 295 -26.97 26.38 23.07
N ASN A 296 -27.39 26.06 24.28
CA ASN A 296 -28.19 24.87 24.60
C ASN A 296 -29.26 24.63 23.53
N PRO A 297 -29.43 23.39 23.04
CA PRO A 297 -30.77 22.87 22.82
C PRO A 297 -31.44 22.52 24.16
#